data_AF-A0AAD8CE57-F1
#
_entry.id   AF-A0AAD8CE57-F1
#
_cell.length_a   1.000
_cell.length_b   1.000
_cell.length_c   1.000
_cell.angle_alpha   90.00
_cell.angle_beta   90.00
_cell.angle_gamma   90.00
#
_symmetry.space_group_name_H-M   'P 1'
#
loop_
_entity.id
_entity.type
_entity.pdbx_description
1 polymer ?
#
loop_
_entity_poly.entity_id
_entity_poly.type
_entity_poly.pdbx_seq_one_letter_code
_entity_poly.pdbx_strand_id
1 'polypeptide(L)'
;MELAHGLLLNEEVCSQLSEHQKAEFVFEWLRFLKKLLIAADRADLKEKQKKLVEQLTALLNSSPGPPTRRLIAKNLGVLYSVGDTFSVYQTVDKCNEIIRSKDDSPSYLPTKL
;
A
#
# COMPACT_ATOMS: atom_id res chain seq x y z
N MET A 1 16.02 -9.96 7.37
CA MET A 1 16.33 -8.55 7.04
C MET A 1 15.72 -7.68 8.13
N GLU A 2 16.53 -7.17 9.08
CA GLU A 2 16.02 -6.30 10.15
C GLU A 2 15.47 -4.96 9.63
N LEU A 3 15.90 -4.55 8.43
CA LEU A 3 15.52 -3.30 7.76
C LEU A 3 14.06 -3.26 7.27
N ALA A 4 13.37 -4.40 7.23
CA ALA A 4 11.95 -4.49 6.87
C ALA A 4 11.00 -4.37 8.09
N HIS A 5 11.54 -4.21 9.30
CA HIS A 5 10.75 -4.16 10.54
C HIS A 5 10.44 -2.74 11.03
N GLY A 6 10.55 -1.74 10.14
CA GLY A 6 10.17 -0.36 10.43
C GLY A 6 8.72 -0.04 10.08
N LEU A 7 8.15 0.97 10.75
CA LEU A 7 6.83 1.53 10.40
C LEU A 7 6.79 2.11 8.98
N LEU A 8 7.92 2.61 8.48
CA LEU A 8 8.07 3.14 7.13
C LEU A 8 8.88 2.17 6.28
N LEU A 9 8.54 2.08 4.99
CA LEU A 9 9.32 1.32 4.03
C LEU A 9 10.65 2.03 3.80
N ASN A 10 11.76 1.29 3.87
CA ASN A 10 13.07 1.83 3.52
C ASN A 10 13.19 1.97 2.00
N GLU A 11 12.92 3.17 1.49
CA GLU A 11 12.94 3.50 0.05
C GLU A 11 14.34 3.40 -0.55
N GLU A 12 15.39 3.70 0.21
CA GLU A 12 16.79 3.61 -0.24
C GLU A 12 17.18 2.15 -0.53
N VAL A 13 16.92 1.25 0.41
CA VAL A 13 17.14 -0.20 0.22
C VAL A 13 16.28 -0.69 -0.93
N CYS A 14 15.01 -0.30 -0.97
CA CYS A 14 14.06 -0.68 -2.01
C CYS A 14 14.52 -0.25 -3.42
N SER A 15 15.25 0.88 -3.54
CA SER A 15 15.80 1.38 -4.81
C SER A 15 17.03 0.62 -5.30
N GLN A 16 17.79 0.00 -4.39
CA GLN A 16 19.02 -0.74 -4.69
C GLN A 16 18.76 -2.21 -5.04
N LEU A 17 17.55 -2.72 -4.76
CA LEU A 17 17.16 -4.10 -5.01
C LEU A 17 16.70 -4.32 -6.46
N SER A 18 16.94 -5.53 -6.97
CA SER A 18 16.33 -5.98 -8.23
C SER A 18 14.80 -6.09 -8.10
N GLU A 19 14.08 -6.11 -9.23
CA GLU A 19 12.62 -6.10 -9.24
C GLU A 19 12.00 -7.28 -8.44
N HIS A 20 12.58 -8.47 -8.55
CA HIS A 20 12.15 -9.63 -7.76
C HIS A 20 12.38 -9.41 -6.25
N GLN A 21 13.59 -8.98 -5.88
CA GLN A 21 13.96 -8.76 -4.49
C GLN A 21 13.12 -7.62 -3.87
N LYS A 22 12.78 -6.61 -4.65
CA LYS A 22 11.90 -5.51 -4.25
C LYS A 22 10.50 -6.00 -3.93
N ALA A 23 9.94 -6.88 -4.76
CA ALA A 23 8.62 -7.45 -4.52
C ALA A 23 8.59 -8.27 -3.21
N GLU A 24 9.63 -9.08 -2.98
CA GLU A 24 9.77 -9.87 -1.75
C GLU A 24 9.97 -8.98 -0.50
N PHE A 25 10.82 -7.96 -0.59
CA PHE A 25 11.07 -7.00 0.47
C PHE A 25 9.80 -6.23 0.87
N VAL A 26 9.06 -5.73 -0.12
CA VAL A 26 7.78 -5.04 0.10
C VAL A 26 6.74 -5.98 0.71
N PHE A 27 6.67 -7.23 0.24
CA PHE A 27 5.73 -8.21 0.77
C PHE A 27 5.99 -8.52 2.25
N GLU A 28 7.26 -8.76 2.61
CA GLU A 28 7.66 -8.97 3.99
C GLU A 28 7.39 -7.73 4.84
N TRP A 29 7.79 -6.54 4.38
CA TRP A 29 7.47 -5.28 5.08
C TRP A 29 5.97 -5.12 5.35
N LEU A 30 5.12 -5.34 4.35
CA LEU A 30 3.66 -5.26 4.52
C LEU A 30 3.12 -6.28 5.54
N ARG A 31 3.72 -7.47 5.62
CA ARG A 31 3.32 -8.51 6.57
C ARG A 31 3.67 -8.12 8.01
N PHE A 32 4.84 -7.51 8.21
CA PHE A 32 5.28 -7.01 9.50
C PHE A 32 4.55 -5.74 9.91
N LEU A 33 4.28 -4.83 8.97
CA LEU A 33 3.62 -3.55 9.20
C LEU A 33 2.29 -3.71 9.93
N LYS A 34 1.48 -4.73 9.57
CA LYS A 34 0.20 -4.99 10.25
C LYS A 34 0.38 -5.16 11.77
N LYS A 35 1.41 -5.90 12.18
CA LYS A 35 1.69 -6.16 13.60
C LYS A 35 2.21 -4.90 14.28
N LEU A 36 3.08 -4.16 13.60
CA LEU A 36 3.64 -2.91 14.09
C LEU A 36 2.57 -1.84 14.28
N LEU A 37 1.62 -1.70 13.35
CA LEU A 37 0.52 -0.73 13.48
C LEU A 37 -0.34 -0.94 14.72
N ILE A 38 -0.52 -2.20 15.14
CA ILE A 38 -1.31 -2.53 16.34
C ILE A 38 -0.51 -2.27 17.63
N ALA A 39 0.82 -2.44 17.57
CA ALA A 39 1.72 -2.30 18.71
C ALA A 39 2.34 -0.90 18.86
N ALA A 40 2.25 -0.06 17.82
CA ALA A 40 2.87 1.26 17.78
C ALA A 40 2.18 2.25 18.73
N ASP A 41 2.96 3.15 19.29
CA ASP A 41 2.44 4.27 20.06
C ASP A 41 1.68 5.25 19.15
N ARG A 42 0.60 5.84 19.68
CA ARG A 42 -0.25 6.77 18.90
C ARG A 42 0.48 8.03 18.47
N ALA A 43 1.40 8.56 19.28
CA ALA A 43 2.16 9.75 18.92
C ALA A 43 3.10 9.46 17.74
N ASP A 44 3.81 8.32 17.80
CA ASP A 44 4.70 7.88 16.73
C ASP A 44 3.94 7.59 15.43
N LEU A 45 2.77 6.98 15.55
CA LEU A 45 1.89 6.71 14.42
C LEU A 45 1.41 8.01 13.78
N LYS A 46 0.98 8.99 14.57
CA LYS A 46 0.45 10.26 14.05
C LYS A 46 1.49 11.03 13.24
N GLU A 47 2.74 11.02 13.67
CA GLU A 47 3.85 11.68 12.95
C GLU A 47 4.14 10.98 11.62
N LYS A 48 4.19 9.65 11.63
CA LYS A 48 4.58 8.85 10.45
C LYS A 48 3.43 8.52 9.51
N GLN A 49 2.18 8.67 9.95
CA GLN A 49 1.00 8.22 9.22
C GLN A 49 0.89 8.84 7.83
N LYS A 50 1.15 10.14 7.68
CA LYS A 50 1.08 10.80 6.37
C LYS A 50 2.01 10.13 5.35
N LYS A 51 3.28 9.94 5.72
CA LYS A 51 4.27 9.27 4.88
C LYS A 51 3.91 7.81 4.63
N LEU A 52 3.37 7.11 5.62
CA LEU A 52 2.94 5.73 5.47
C LEU A 52 1.77 5.58 4.47
N VAL A 53 0.78 6.48 4.53
CA VAL A 53 -0.32 6.52 3.55
C VAL A 53 0.22 6.78 2.15
N GLU A 54 1.14 7.73 2.00
CA GLU A 54 1.79 8.03 0.72
C GLU A 54 2.51 6.79 0.14
N GLN A 55 3.29 6.08 0.96
CA GLN A 55 3.99 4.86 0.56
C GLN A 55 3.03 3.74 0.14
N LEU A 56 2.01 3.46 0.95
CA LEU A 56 1.01 2.43 0.66
C LEU A 56 0.21 2.76 -0.62
N THR A 57 -0.10 4.03 -0.83
CA THR A 57 -0.79 4.51 -2.05
C THR A 57 0.12 4.37 -3.28
N ALA A 58 1.38 4.75 -3.18
CA ALA A 58 2.35 4.61 -4.26
C ALA A 58 2.54 3.14 -4.68
N LEU A 59 2.60 2.24 -3.69
CA LEU A 59 2.62 0.80 -3.94
C LEU A 59 1.33 0.29 -4.59
N LEU A 60 0.17 0.89 -4.29
CA LEU A 60 -1.09 0.51 -4.94
C LEU A 60 -1.11 0.94 -6.42
N ASN A 61 -0.57 2.12 -6.72
CA ASN A 61 -0.42 2.67 -8.07
C ASN A 61 0.52 1.84 -8.95
N SER A 62 1.52 1.17 -8.38
CA SER A 62 2.42 0.29 -9.13
C SER A 62 1.78 -1.05 -9.54
N SER A 63 0.45 -1.18 -9.46
CA SER A 63 -0.31 -2.38 -9.84
C SER A 63 0.24 -3.71 -9.31
N PRO A 64 0.43 -3.85 -7.98
CA PRO A 64 1.03 -5.04 -7.44
C PRO A 64 0.08 -6.24 -7.57
N GLY A 65 0.62 -7.45 -7.42
CA GLY A 65 -0.17 -8.69 -7.51
C GLY A 65 -1.32 -8.77 -6.49
N PRO A 66 -2.32 -9.64 -6.71
CA PRO A 66 -3.45 -9.83 -5.79
C PRO A 66 -3.09 -10.01 -4.30
N PRO A 67 -2.08 -10.82 -3.91
CA PRO A 67 -1.75 -11.01 -2.49
C PRO A 67 -1.21 -9.72 -1.85
N THR A 68 -0.35 -8.99 -2.56
CA THR A 68 0.22 -7.71 -2.10
C THR A 68 -0.85 -6.63 -1.99
N ARG A 69 -1.76 -6.51 -2.98
CA ARG A 69 -2.92 -5.59 -2.90
C ARG A 69 -3.77 -5.84 -1.66
N ARG A 70 -4.01 -7.11 -1.33
CA ARG A 70 -4.79 -7.50 -0.14
C ARG A 70 -4.09 -7.09 1.16
N LEU A 71 -2.76 -7.18 1.22
CA LEU A 71 -1.99 -6.73 2.38
C LEU A 71 -2.02 -5.21 2.53
N ILE A 72 -1.83 -4.46 1.43
CA ILE A 72 -1.92 -2.99 1.42
C ILE A 72 -3.28 -2.53 1.95
N ALA A 73 -4.37 -3.09 1.41
CA ALA A 73 -5.73 -2.74 1.84
C ALA A 73 -5.96 -3.02 3.34
N LYS A 74 -5.47 -4.16 3.84
CA LYS A 74 -5.55 -4.50 5.27
C LYS A 74 -4.74 -3.52 6.14
N ASN A 75 -3.54 -3.15 5.70
CA ASN A 75 -2.70 -2.20 6.44
C ASN A 75 -3.31 -0.79 6.46
N LEU A 76 -3.86 -0.31 5.35
CA LEU A 76 -4.60 0.96 5.31
C LEU A 76 -5.82 0.93 6.24
N GLY A 77 -6.59 -0.16 6.25
CA GLY A 77 -7.74 -0.30 7.14
C GLY A 77 -7.34 -0.30 8.62
N VAL A 78 -6.26 -0.98 9.00
CA VAL A 78 -5.73 -0.95 10.36
C VAL A 78 -5.20 0.43 10.71
N LEU A 79 -4.41 1.05 9.82
CA LEU A 79 -3.84 2.38 10.00
C LEU A 79 -4.92 3.42 10.30
N TYR A 80 -6.01 3.43 9.53
CA TYR A 80 -7.12 4.35 9.75
C TYR A 80 -8.01 4.00 10.95
N SER A 81 -7.94 2.77 11.45
CA SER A 81 -8.66 2.36 12.67
C SER A 81 -7.91 2.79 13.94
N VAL A 82 -6.58 2.69 13.94
CA VAL A 82 -5.75 3.03 15.11
C VAL A 82 -5.18 4.46 15.07
N GLY A 83 -5.07 5.05 13.88
CA GLY A 83 -4.51 6.37 13.63
C GLY A 83 -5.58 7.43 13.34
N ASP A 84 -5.15 8.49 12.68
CA ASP A 84 -5.98 9.62 12.28
C ASP A 84 -6.86 9.27 11.06
N THR A 85 -8.07 9.81 10.96
CA THR A 85 -9.02 9.46 9.87
C THR A 85 -9.17 10.57 8.81
N PHE A 86 -8.43 11.67 8.93
CA PHE A 86 -8.60 12.87 8.11
C PHE A 86 -8.46 12.59 6.60
N SER A 87 -7.54 11.72 6.21
CA SER A 87 -7.26 11.39 4.80
C SER A 87 -7.98 10.13 4.29
N VAL A 88 -8.87 9.51 5.06
CA VAL A 88 -9.56 8.26 4.66
C VAL A 88 -10.27 8.43 3.33
N TYR A 89 -11.08 9.47 3.18
CA TYR A 89 -11.85 9.71 1.97
C TYR A 89 -10.96 9.92 0.74
N GLN A 90 -9.86 10.66 0.88
CA GLN A 90 -8.89 10.84 -0.21
C GLN A 90 -8.26 9.52 -0.64
N THR A 91 -7.98 8.62 0.30
CA THR A 91 -7.45 7.29 -0.02
C THR A 91 -8.49 6.41 -0.69
N VAL A 92 -9.77 6.50 -0.29
CA VAL A 92 -10.87 5.80 -0.95
C VAL A 92 -11.05 6.30 -2.39
N ASP A 93 -11.02 7.62 -2.60
CA ASP A 93 -11.13 8.21 -3.94
C ASP A 93 -10.00 7.75 -4.86
N LYS A 94 -8.76 7.72 -4.37
CA LYS A 94 -7.63 7.14 -5.09
C LYS A 94 -7.84 5.66 -5.43
N CYS A 95 -8.36 4.86 -4.50
CA CYS A 95 -8.69 3.46 -4.79
C CYS A 95 -9.73 3.36 -5.91
N ASN A 96 -10.75 4.23 -5.91
CA ASN A 96 -11.77 4.26 -6.93
C ASN A 96 -11.23 4.67 -8.30
N GLU A 97 -10.30 5.64 -8.36
CA GLU A 97 -9.60 6.03 -9.59
C GLU A 97 -8.77 4.87 -10.18
N ILE A 98 -8.07 4.11 -9.32
CA ILE A 98 -7.29 2.94 -9.75
C ILE A 98 -8.20 1.84 -10.33
N ILE A 99 -9.41 1.67 -9.79
CA ILE A 99 -10.39 0.71 -10.30
C ILE A 99 -10.95 1.18 -11.64
N ARG A 100 -11.39 2.45 -11.72
CA ARG A 100 -11.95 3.04 -12.95
C ARG A 100 -10.96 3.05 -14.11
N SER A 101 -9.73 3.52 -13.87
CA SER A 101 -8.69 3.57 -14.92
C SER A 101 -8.32 2.21 -15.51
N LYS A 102 -8.62 1.10 -14.81
CA LYS A 102 -8.43 -0.27 -15.32
C LYS A 102 -9.59 -0.77 -16.17
N ASP A 103 -10.75 -0.14 -16.09
CA ASP A 103 -11.98 -0.53 -16.81
C ASP A 103 -12.17 0.23 -18.13
N ASP A 104 -11.51 1.38 -18.29
CA ASP A 104 -11.59 2.24 -19.49
C ASP A 104 -10.89 1.67 -20.75
N SER A 105 -10.64 0.36 -20.81
CA SER A 105 -10.34 -0.30 -22.08
C SER A 105 -11.65 -0.40 -22.88
N PRO A 106 -11.77 0.17 -24.09
CA PRO A 106 -12.92 -0.12 -24.93
C PRO A 106 -12.84 -1.61 -25.27
N SER A 107 -13.57 -2.43 -24.51
CA SER A 107 -13.78 -3.84 -24.79
C SER A 107 -14.72 -3.95 -26.00
N TYR A 108 -14.33 -3.34 -27.11
CA TYR A 108 -14.95 -3.51 -28.41
C TYR A 108 -14.38 -4.80 -28.98
N LEU A 109 -14.81 -5.93 -28.42
CA LEU A 109 -14.77 -7.17 -29.19
C LEU A 109 -15.97 -7.09 -30.14
N PRO A 110 -15.77 -6.89 -31.46
CA PRO A 110 -16.88 -7.00 -32.39
C PRO A 110 -17.36 -8.45 -32.34
N THR A 111 -18.50 -8.68 -31.70
CA THR A 111 -19.23 -9.94 -31.83
C THR A 111 -19.75 -9.97 -33.27
N LYS A 112 -19.02 -10.64 -34.15
CA LYS A 112 -19.55 -11.00 -35.47
C LYS A 112 -20.54 -12.14 -35.27
N LEU A 113 -21.82 -11.84 -35.46
CA LEU A 113 -22.89 -12.80 -35.75
C LEU A 113 -23.06 -12.88 -37.27
#